data_AF-A0AAN0M0H0-F1
#
_entry.id   AF-A0AAN0M0H0-F1
#
_cell.length_a   1.000
_cell.length_b   1.000
_cell.length_c   1.000
_cell.angle_alpha   90.00
_cell.angle_beta   90.00
_cell.angle_gamma   90.00
#
_symmetry.space_group_name_H-M   'P 1'
#
loop_
_entity.id
_entity.type
_entity.pdbx_description
1 polymer ?
#
loop_
_entity_poly.entity_id
_entity_poly.type
_entity_poly.pdbx_seq_one_letter_code
_entity_poly.pdbx_strand_id
1 'polypeptide(L)'
;MPLGLRVKDKIETIIREEMNGIDSMEMTMPTLIPEDVYIASGRRDIIGSSMFTLKDRYQKPFVLGPTHEELFAQAAQMKIKSYKDMPFSLYQFQTKFRDEARPRFGLIRVREFVMKDAYTFDATLEDANDSYDAMFEAYKRIFDRVGLDYRIVRADTGIMGGLLSEEFQAVTDIGEDILVLGEDTGFASNLEVL
;
A
#
# COMPACT_ATOMS: atom_id res chain seq x y z
N MET A 1 1.56 16.09 -16.88
CA MET A 1 0.85 17.16 -17.62
C MET A 1 -0.14 17.87 -16.69
N PRO A 2 -0.44 19.18 -16.89
CA PRO A 2 -1.20 19.99 -15.93
C PRO A 2 -2.58 19.43 -15.55
N LEU A 3 -3.33 18.89 -16.52
CA LEU A 3 -4.67 18.34 -16.24
C LEU A 3 -4.59 17.07 -15.38
N GLY A 4 -3.65 16.17 -15.68
CA GLY A 4 -3.42 14.96 -14.88
C GLY A 4 -3.01 15.28 -13.46
N LEU A 5 -2.17 16.30 -13.26
CA LEU A 5 -1.80 16.78 -11.92
C LEU A 5 -3.02 17.28 -11.14
N ARG A 6 -3.90 18.08 -11.76
CA ARG A 6 -5.13 18.55 -11.12
C ARG A 6 -6.08 17.42 -10.70
N VAL A 7 -6.14 16.33 -11.48
CA VAL A 7 -6.96 15.15 -11.13
C VAL A 7 -6.31 14.40 -9.97
N LYS A 8 -5.00 14.15 -10.05
CA LYS A 8 -4.23 13.54 -8.96
C LYS A 8 -4.44 14.28 -7.64
N ASP A 9 -4.30 15.60 -7.63
CA ASP A 9 -4.41 16.40 -6.39
C ASP A 9 -5.82 16.33 -5.78
N LYS A 10 -6.87 16.22 -6.61
CA LYS A 10 -8.24 15.99 -6.13
C LYS A 10 -8.41 14.62 -5.50
N ILE A 11 -7.84 13.58 -6.11
CA ILE A 11 -7.86 12.21 -5.57
C ILE A 11 -7.13 12.18 -4.23
N GLU A 12 -5.93 12.75 -4.16
CA GLU A 12 -5.16 12.83 -2.90
C GLU A 12 -5.89 13.62 -1.82
N THR A 13 -6.65 14.67 -2.19
CA THR A 13 -7.47 15.42 -1.24
C THR A 13 -8.57 14.54 -0.62
N ILE A 14 -9.31 13.79 -1.45
CA ILE A 14 -10.33 12.85 -0.97
C ILE A 14 -9.70 11.81 -0.03
N ILE A 15 -8.60 11.19 -0.46
CA ILE A 15 -7.90 10.18 0.35
C ILE A 15 -7.45 10.78 1.68
N ARG A 16 -6.82 11.97 1.66
CA ARG A 16 -6.35 12.66 2.87
C ARG A 16 -7.48 12.95 3.85
N GLU A 17 -8.63 13.42 3.37
CA GLU A 17 -9.80 13.69 4.22
C GLU A 17 -10.29 12.42 4.92
N GLU A 18 -10.40 11.30 4.19
CA GLU A 18 -10.87 10.03 4.76
C GLU A 18 -9.85 9.39 5.71
N MET A 19 -8.55 9.46 5.38
CA MET A 19 -7.47 8.96 6.24
C MET A 19 -7.34 9.78 7.53
N ASN A 20 -7.43 11.11 7.44
CA ASN A 20 -7.41 11.98 8.61
C ASN A 20 -8.68 11.80 9.46
N GLY A 21 -9.81 11.46 8.85
CA GLY A 21 -11.05 11.15 9.54
C GLY A 21 -11.00 9.90 10.44
N ILE A 22 -9.99 9.05 10.25
CA ILE A 22 -9.70 7.88 11.11
C ILE A 22 -8.42 8.08 11.94
N ASP A 23 -8.03 9.34 12.20
CA ASP A 23 -6.85 9.72 12.98
C ASP A 23 -5.51 9.16 12.44
N SER A 24 -5.45 8.80 11.15
CA SER A 24 -4.20 8.44 10.50
C SER A 24 -3.38 9.69 10.20
N MET A 25 -2.09 9.68 10.56
CA MET A 25 -1.22 10.84 10.45
C MET A 25 -0.36 10.77 9.18
N GLU A 26 -0.46 11.81 8.35
CA GLU A 26 0.34 11.92 7.13
C GLU A 26 1.81 12.26 7.45
N MET A 27 2.72 11.55 6.81
CA MET A 27 4.16 11.84 6.81
C MET A 27 4.77 11.50 5.44
N THR A 28 6.10 11.58 5.32
CA THR A 28 6.80 11.21 4.08
C THR A 28 8.16 10.59 4.40
N MET A 29 8.40 9.42 3.84
CA MET A 29 9.67 8.68 3.90
C MET A 29 10.48 8.88 2.61
N PRO A 30 11.81 8.70 2.66
CA PRO A 30 12.65 8.76 1.47
C PRO A 30 12.33 7.64 0.49
N THR A 31 12.52 7.91 -0.80
CA THR A 31 12.42 6.91 -1.88
C THR A 31 13.74 6.18 -2.11
N LEU A 32 14.87 6.84 -1.85
CA LEU A 32 16.20 6.24 -1.91
C LEU A 32 16.57 5.67 -0.53
N ILE A 33 16.65 4.35 -0.44
CA ILE A 33 16.77 3.63 0.83
C ILE A 33 18.06 2.80 0.83
N PRO A 34 18.88 2.80 1.90
CA PRO A 34 20.02 1.90 2.00
C PRO A 34 19.59 0.44 1.83
N GLU A 35 20.28 -0.33 0.99
CA GLU A 35 19.91 -1.73 0.72
C GLU A 35 19.90 -2.60 1.99
N ASP A 36 20.79 -2.27 2.95
CA ASP A 36 20.89 -2.92 4.27
C ASP A 36 19.56 -2.97 5.03
N VAL A 37 18.66 -2.00 4.81
CA VAL A 37 17.33 -1.95 5.43
C VAL A 37 16.49 -3.16 5.01
N TYR A 38 16.48 -3.51 3.73
CA TYR A 38 15.74 -4.68 3.21
C TYR A 38 16.49 -5.99 3.42
N ILE A 39 17.82 -5.95 3.54
CA ILE A 39 18.61 -7.13 3.93
C ILE A 39 18.26 -7.51 5.37
N ALA A 40 18.18 -6.53 6.28
CA ALA A 40 17.84 -6.77 7.68
C ALA A 40 16.42 -7.35 7.87
N SER A 41 15.47 -7.02 6.98
CA SER A 41 14.12 -7.61 7.00
C SER A 41 14.02 -8.96 6.29
N GLY A 42 15.06 -9.37 5.55
CA GLY A 42 15.04 -10.55 4.69
C GLY A 42 14.22 -10.37 3.40
N ARG A 43 13.56 -9.22 3.19
CA ARG A 43 12.73 -8.98 1.99
C ARG A 43 13.54 -8.65 0.75
N ARG A 44 14.84 -8.37 0.91
CA ARG A 44 15.72 -8.10 -0.23
C ARG A 44 15.73 -9.24 -1.25
N ASP A 45 15.86 -10.47 -0.79
CA ASP A 45 15.91 -11.65 -1.66
C ASP A 45 14.51 -12.04 -2.17
N ILE A 46 13.48 -11.85 -1.33
CA ILE A 46 12.09 -12.15 -1.67
C ILE A 46 11.60 -11.26 -2.82
N ILE A 47 11.89 -9.95 -2.76
CA ILE A 47 11.49 -9.00 -3.81
C ILE A 47 12.34 -9.21 -5.07
N GLY A 48 13.61 -9.62 -4.91
CA GLY A 48 14.46 -10.10 -5.99
C GLY A 48 14.66 -9.07 -7.10
N SER A 49 14.45 -9.49 -8.35
CA SER A 49 14.69 -8.66 -9.55
C SER A 49 13.66 -7.55 -9.76
N SER A 50 12.56 -7.53 -9.01
CA SER A 50 11.56 -6.46 -9.10
C SER A 50 11.97 -5.18 -8.34
N MET A 51 13.11 -5.22 -7.63
CA MET A 51 13.66 -4.08 -6.91
C MET A 51 14.73 -3.38 -7.74
N PHE A 52 14.55 -2.07 -7.94
CA PHE A 52 15.63 -1.25 -8.51
C PHE A 52 16.78 -1.13 -7.52
N THR A 53 17.98 -1.41 -8.00
CA THR A 53 19.23 -1.29 -7.23
C THR A 53 20.14 -0.26 -7.88
N LEU A 54 20.83 0.51 -7.05
CA LEU A 54 21.81 1.50 -7.49
C LEU A 54 22.94 1.62 -6.48
N LYS A 55 24.03 2.24 -6.90
CA LYS A 55 25.16 2.55 -6.02
C LYS A 55 25.43 4.04 -6.03
N ASP A 56 25.76 4.60 -4.86
CA ASP A 56 26.20 5.98 -4.77
C ASP A 56 27.65 6.16 -5.28
N ARG A 57 28.17 7.38 -5.17
CA ARG A 57 29.55 7.69 -5.59
C ARG A 57 30.64 6.94 -4.83
N TYR A 58 30.33 6.39 -3.67
CA TYR A 58 31.23 5.61 -2.81
C TYR A 58 30.97 4.10 -2.94
N GLN A 59 30.21 3.66 -3.95
CA GLN A 59 29.82 2.27 -4.18
C GLN A 59 28.93 1.68 -3.08
N LYS A 60 28.32 2.51 -2.23
CA LYS A 60 27.36 2.05 -1.23
C LYS A 60 26.06 1.65 -1.93
N PRO A 61 25.48 0.48 -1.62
CA PRO A 61 24.26 0.03 -2.27
C PRO A 61 23.02 0.71 -1.70
N PHE A 62 22.13 1.07 -2.60
CA PHE A 62 20.81 1.63 -2.32
C PHE A 62 19.77 0.96 -3.22
N VAL A 63 18.53 1.12 -2.81
CA VAL A 63 17.36 0.68 -3.57
C VAL A 63 16.39 1.83 -3.71
N LEU A 64 15.60 1.82 -4.78
CA LEU A 64 14.42 2.67 -4.87
C LEU A 64 13.24 1.90 -4.26
N GLY A 65 12.64 2.47 -3.21
CA GLY A 65 11.65 1.77 -2.38
C GLY A 65 10.41 1.33 -3.17
N PRO A 66 10.14 0.01 -3.28
CA PRO A 66 8.89 -0.50 -3.85
C PRO A 66 7.69 -0.40 -2.90
N THR A 67 7.98 -0.28 -1.59
CA THR A 67 7.07 -0.14 -0.44
C THR A 67 7.93 0.20 0.80
N HIS A 68 7.35 0.53 1.95
CA HIS A 68 8.05 1.16 3.07
C HIS A 68 7.88 0.47 4.44
N GLU A 69 7.48 -0.81 4.51
CA GLU A 69 7.25 -1.53 5.78
C GLU A 69 8.45 -1.38 6.74
N GLU A 70 9.68 -1.56 6.26
CA GLU A 70 10.89 -1.50 7.08
C GLU A 70 11.15 -0.10 7.66
N LEU A 71 10.89 0.95 6.88
CA LEU A 71 11.09 2.33 7.33
C LEU A 71 10.02 2.76 8.34
N PHE A 72 8.77 2.36 8.13
CA PHE A 72 7.71 2.60 9.11
C PHE A 72 7.92 1.78 10.39
N ALA A 73 8.38 0.54 10.29
CA ALA A 73 8.75 -0.27 11.46
C ALA A 73 9.88 0.39 12.26
N GLN A 74 10.91 0.94 11.61
CA GLN A 74 11.96 1.70 12.28
C GLN A 74 11.43 2.98 12.94
N ALA A 75 10.57 3.73 12.25
CA ALA A 75 9.95 4.94 12.81
C ALA A 75 9.08 4.62 14.04
N ALA A 76 8.31 3.54 13.98
CA ALA A 76 7.53 3.05 15.09
C ALA A 76 8.41 2.61 16.26
N GLN A 77 9.51 1.89 16.01
CA GLN A 77 10.49 1.52 17.05
C GLN A 77 11.09 2.75 17.76
N MET A 78 11.30 3.84 17.03
CA MET A 78 11.77 5.09 17.63
C MET A 78 10.71 5.73 18.53
N LYS A 79 9.43 5.68 18.13
CA LYS A 79 8.29 6.28 18.84
C LYS A 79 7.84 5.46 20.05
N ILE A 80 7.61 4.16 19.87
CA ILE A 80 6.99 3.28 20.87
C ILE A 80 8.00 3.01 21.99
N LYS A 81 7.68 3.47 23.20
CA LYS A 81 8.41 3.16 24.46
C LYS A 81 7.53 2.38 25.42
N SER A 82 6.22 2.46 25.28
CA SER A 82 5.23 1.76 26.08
C SER A 82 4.02 1.38 25.24
N TYR A 83 3.23 0.41 25.73
CA TYR A 83 1.94 0.06 25.13
C TYR A 83 0.98 1.26 25.05
N LYS A 84 1.16 2.27 25.91
CA LYS A 84 0.37 3.52 25.91
C LYS A 84 0.63 4.42 24.70
N ASP A 85 1.70 4.17 23.95
CA ASP A 85 2.01 4.90 22.72
C ASP A 85 1.25 4.33 21.50
N MET A 86 0.47 3.26 21.71
CA MET A 86 -0.38 2.57 20.74
C MET A 86 -1.87 2.61 21.20
N PRO A 87 -2.84 2.51 20.27
CA PRO A 87 -2.65 2.38 18.83
C PRO A 87 -2.28 3.72 18.16
N PHE A 88 -1.61 3.65 17.00
CA PHE A 88 -1.51 4.80 16.11
C PHE A 88 -1.37 4.36 14.65
N SER A 89 -1.78 5.25 13.76
CA SER A 89 -1.73 5.04 12.31
C SER A 89 -0.90 6.13 11.64
N LEU A 90 -0.04 5.72 10.71
CA LEU A 90 0.75 6.62 9.87
C LEU A 90 0.50 6.29 8.41
N TYR A 91 0.48 7.29 7.55
CA TYR A 91 0.40 7.08 6.10
C TYR A 91 1.23 8.10 5.34
N GLN A 92 1.46 7.85 4.05
CA GLN A 92 2.11 8.80 3.16
C GLN A 92 1.54 8.70 1.75
N PHE A 93 1.67 9.78 0.98
CA PHE A 93 1.68 9.71 -0.48
C PHE A 93 3.12 9.77 -0.95
N GLN A 94 3.60 8.72 -1.62
CA GLN A 94 4.97 8.70 -2.10
C GLN A 94 5.10 7.93 -3.42
N THR A 95 6.02 8.38 -4.26
CA THR A 95 6.43 7.69 -5.48
C THR A 95 7.16 6.40 -5.12
N LYS A 96 6.69 5.29 -5.69
CA LYS A 96 7.28 3.95 -5.55
C LYS A 96 7.90 3.53 -6.86
N PHE A 97 8.86 2.62 -6.75
CA PHE A 97 9.57 2.07 -7.89
C PHE A 97 9.51 0.55 -7.86
N ARG A 98 8.98 -0.07 -8.91
CA ARG A 98 8.98 -1.53 -9.10
C ARG A 98 9.49 -1.82 -10.50
N ASP A 99 10.54 -2.63 -10.63
CA ASP A 99 11.11 -2.97 -11.94
C ASP A 99 10.25 -4.02 -12.64
N GLU A 100 9.06 -3.58 -13.05
CA GLU A 100 8.08 -4.40 -13.75
C GLU A 100 8.65 -4.85 -15.10
N ALA A 101 8.70 -6.17 -15.30
CA ALA A 101 9.24 -6.80 -16.48
C ALA A 101 8.48 -6.40 -17.75
N ARG A 102 7.15 -6.23 -17.63
CA ARG A 102 6.28 -5.87 -18.76
C ARG A 102 5.31 -4.73 -18.41
N PRO A 103 5.76 -3.46 -18.42
CA PRO A 103 4.89 -2.31 -18.21
C PRO A 103 3.85 -2.20 -19.34
N ARG A 104 2.58 -1.99 -18.98
CA ARG A 104 1.45 -1.99 -19.92
C ARG A 104 0.27 -1.18 -19.39
N PHE A 105 -0.69 -0.88 -20.28
CA PHE A 105 -1.94 -0.19 -19.95
C PHE A 105 -1.80 1.22 -19.35
N GLY A 106 -0.78 1.97 -19.79
CA GLY A 106 -0.59 3.35 -19.34
C GLY A 106 -0.28 3.38 -17.84
N LEU A 107 -1.05 4.14 -17.06
CA LEU A 107 -0.81 4.32 -15.61
C LEU A 107 -1.15 3.10 -14.75
N ILE A 108 -1.78 2.07 -15.31
CA ILE A 108 -2.23 0.89 -14.56
C ILE A 108 -1.04 0.02 -14.15
N ARG A 109 -0.07 -0.22 -15.04
CA ARG A 109 1.09 -1.07 -14.76
C ARG A 109 2.38 -0.45 -15.27
N VAL A 110 3.04 0.30 -14.39
CA VAL A 110 4.26 1.07 -14.67
C VAL A 110 5.36 0.79 -13.65
N ARG A 111 6.56 1.30 -13.92
CA ARG A 111 7.71 1.15 -13.02
C ARG A 111 7.82 2.23 -11.96
N GLU A 112 7.23 3.40 -12.21
CA GLU A 112 7.20 4.54 -11.30
C GLU A 112 5.74 4.99 -11.16
N PHE A 113 5.22 4.97 -9.93
CA PHE A 113 3.84 5.33 -9.65
C PHE A 113 3.71 5.95 -8.26
N VAL A 114 2.68 6.78 -8.05
CA VAL A 114 2.34 7.31 -6.72
C VAL A 114 1.46 6.31 -6.00
N MET A 115 1.78 6.03 -4.75
CA MET A 115 0.99 5.17 -3.88
C MET A 115 0.71 5.89 -2.57
N LYS A 116 -0.51 5.69 -2.07
CA LYS A 116 -0.82 5.91 -0.66
C LYS A 116 -0.64 4.61 0.09
N ASP A 117 0.35 4.55 0.96
CA ASP A 117 0.64 3.44 1.87
C ASP A 117 0.43 3.89 3.32
N ALA A 118 -0.19 3.03 4.11
CA ALA A 118 -0.53 3.27 5.51
C ALA A 118 -0.11 2.08 6.37
N TYR A 119 0.31 2.35 7.60
CA TYR A 119 0.85 1.40 8.54
C TYR A 119 0.28 1.71 9.93
N THR A 120 -0.41 0.73 10.53
CA THR A 120 -0.95 0.81 11.90
C THR A 120 -0.05 0.03 12.85
N PHE A 121 0.01 0.49 14.09
CA PHE A 121 0.81 -0.12 15.14
C PHE A 121 -0.05 -0.26 16.38
N ASP A 122 -0.35 -1.51 16.71
CA ASP A 122 -1.39 -1.89 17.66
C ASP A 122 -0.80 -2.83 18.73
N ALA A 123 -1.30 -2.73 19.97
CA ALA A 123 -0.76 -3.49 21.10
C ALA A 123 -1.24 -4.95 21.13
N THR A 124 -2.44 -5.20 20.61
CA THR A 124 -3.08 -6.50 20.58
C THR A 124 -3.67 -6.80 19.20
N LEU A 125 -4.01 -8.07 18.96
CA LEU A 125 -4.67 -8.48 17.71
C LEU A 125 -6.09 -7.90 17.60
N GLU A 126 -6.78 -7.69 18.74
CA GLU A 126 -8.10 -7.05 18.77
C GLU A 126 -7.99 -5.58 18.31
N ASP A 127 -7.05 -4.82 18.87
CA ASP A 127 -6.78 -3.45 18.44
C ASP A 127 -6.38 -3.39 16.94
N ALA A 128 -5.60 -4.38 16.47
CA ALA A 128 -5.22 -4.47 15.06
C ALA A 128 -6.41 -4.73 14.14
N ASN A 129 -7.41 -5.51 14.59
CA ASN A 129 -8.65 -5.71 13.83
C ASN A 129 -9.49 -4.43 13.79
N ASP A 130 -9.58 -3.68 14.90
CA ASP A 130 -10.28 -2.39 14.92
C ASP A 130 -9.62 -1.37 13.96
N SER A 131 -8.28 -1.32 13.97
CA SER A 131 -7.49 -0.53 13.02
C SER A 131 -7.71 -0.96 11.56
N TYR A 132 -7.85 -2.27 11.31
CA TYR A 132 -8.16 -2.82 10.00
C TYR A 132 -9.56 -2.40 9.53
N ASP A 133 -10.58 -2.55 10.37
CA ASP A 133 -11.97 -2.19 10.05
C ASP A 133 -12.11 -0.68 9.78
N ALA A 134 -11.37 0.15 10.53
CA ALA A 134 -11.31 1.59 10.27
C ALA A 134 -10.73 1.90 8.89
N MET A 135 -9.64 1.22 8.49
CA MET A 135 -9.04 1.35 7.16
C MET A 135 -9.98 0.86 6.05
N PHE A 136 -10.65 -0.27 6.28
CA PHE A 136 -11.61 -0.86 5.37
C PHE A 136 -12.75 0.11 5.05
N GLU A 137 -13.40 0.67 6.09
CA GLU A 137 -14.48 1.63 5.89
C GLU A 137 -13.99 2.96 5.31
N ALA A 138 -12.76 3.40 5.64
CA ALA A 138 -12.16 4.57 4.99
C ALA A 138 -11.94 4.34 3.49
N TYR A 139 -11.44 3.17 3.09
CA TYR A 139 -11.25 2.84 1.67
C TYR A 139 -12.57 2.78 0.92
N LYS A 140 -13.63 2.20 1.50
CA LYS A 140 -14.98 2.24 0.92
C LYS A 140 -15.43 3.68 0.64
N ARG A 141 -15.34 4.56 1.65
CA ARG A 141 -15.69 5.98 1.48
C ARG A 141 -14.84 6.67 0.42
N ILE A 142 -13.54 6.37 0.35
CA ILE A 142 -12.64 6.91 -0.68
C ILE A 142 -13.14 6.52 -2.08
N PHE A 143 -13.37 5.23 -2.34
CA PHE A 143 -13.78 4.75 -3.66
C PHE A 143 -15.18 5.23 -4.04
N ASP A 144 -16.12 5.26 -3.09
CA ASP A 144 -17.46 5.82 -3.27
C ASP A 144 -17.41 7.30 -3.66
N ARG A 145 -16.57 8.10 -2.98
CA ARG A 145 -16.38 9.53 -3.26
C ARG A 145 -15.67 9.81 -4.58
N VAL A 146 -14.75 8.92 -4.98
CA VAL A 146 -14.10 8.96 -6.30
C VAL A 146 -15.10 8.59 -7.42
N GLY A 147 -16.15 7.84 -7.09
CA GLY A 147 -17.18 7.40 -8.04
C GLY A 147 -16.74 6.21 -8.88
N LEU A 148 -15.95 5.31 -8.29
CA LEU A 148 -15.47 4.10 -8.95
C LEU A 148 -16.49 2.96 -8.78
N ASP A 149 -16.69 2.15 -9.82
CA ASP A 149 -17.37 0.86 -9.68
C ASP A 149 -16.34 -0.18 -9.24
N TYR A 150 -16.46 -0.70 -8.02
CA TYR A 150 -15.50 -1.62 -7.42
C TYR A 150 -16.17 -2.76 -6.68
N ARG A 151 -15.42 -3.85 -6.51
CA ARG A 151 -15.76 -4.99 -5.65
C ARG A 151 -14.66 -5.21 -4.65
N ILE A 152 -15.05 -5.61 -3.45
CA ILE A 152 -14.11 -5.98 -2.39
C ILE A 152 -14.01 -7.50 -2.43
N VAL A 153 -12.79 -8.01 -2.54
CA VAL A 153 -12.51 -9.44 -2.61
C VAL A 153 -11.50 -9.85 -1.56
N ARG A 154 -11.65 -11.07 -1.05
CA ARG A 154 -10.58 -11.68 -0.25
C ARG A 154 -9.40 -12.01 -1.16
N ALA A 155 -8.21 -11.65 -0.69
CA ALA A 155 -6.96 -11.75 -1.41
C ALA A 155 -5.96 -12.65 -0.67
N ASP A 156 -4.90 -13.09 -1.36
CA ASP A 156 -3.77 -13.72 -0.70
C ASP A 156 -2.97 -12.65 0.08
N THR A 157 -2.37 -13.08 1.19
CA THR A 157 -1.42 -12.25 1.96
C THR A 157 -0.07 -12.11 1.24
N GLY A 158 0.24 -13.05 0.33
CA GLY A 158 1.31 -12.94 -0.65
C GLY A 158 2.69 -12.63 -0.05
N ILE A 159 3.47 -11.82 -0.78
CA ILE A 159 4.86 -11.42 -0.43
C ILE A 159 4.91 -10.50 0.80
N MET A 160 3.82 -9.84 1.13
CA MET A 160 3.74 -8.99 2.31
C MET A 160 3.63 -9.79 3.61
N GLY A 161 3.12 -11.04 3.52
CA GLY A 161 2.75 -11.85 4.68
C GLY A 161 1.51 -11.28 5.40
N GLY A 162 1.00 -12.00 6.40
CA GLY A 162 -0.13 -11.54 7.22
C GLY A 162 -1.15 -12.64 7.52
N LEU A 163 -2.28 -12.23 8.10
CA LEU A 163 -3.39 -13.12 8.47
C LEU A 163 -4.66 -12.86 7.64
N LEU A 164 -4.83 -11.63 7.16
CA LEU A 164 -6.03 -11.18 6.47
C LEU A 164 -5.62 -10.20 5.37
N SER A 165 -6.19 -10.37 4.18
CA SER A 165 -5.91 -9.54 3.00
C SER A 165 -7.20 -9.38 2.20
N GLU A 166 -7.51 -8.13 1.87
CA GLU A 166 -8.65 -7.77 1.04
C GLU A 166 -8.22 -6.77 -0.02
N GLU A 167 -8.73 -6.96 -1.24
CA GLU A 167 -8.46 -6.14 -2.40
C GLU A 167 -9.71 -5.38 -2.81
N PHE A 168 -9.54 -4.08 -3.07
CA PHE A 168 -10.55 -3.23 -3.68
C PHE A 168 -10.28 -3.18 -5.18
N GLN A 169 -11.03 -3.97 -5.95
CA GLN A 169 -10.82 -4.12 -7.38
C GLN A 169 -11.84 -3.33 -8.19
N ALA A 170 -11.36 -2.47 -9.09
CA ALA A 170 -12.20 -1.75 -10.04
C ALA A 170 -12.75 -2.72 -11.10
N VAL A 171 -14.06 -2.68 -11.35
CA VAL A 171 -14.69 -3.58 -12.34
C VAL A 171 -14.45 -3.03 -13.75
N THR A 172 -13.68 -3.74 -14.56
CA THR A 172 -13.38 -3.34 -15.94
C THR A 172 -12.95 -4.51 -16.81
N ASP A 173 -13.32 -4.48 -18.10
CA ASP A 173 -13.00 -5.53 -19.08
C ASP A 173 -11.49 -5.65 -19.39
N ILE A 174 -10.70 -4.63 -19.04
CA ILE A 174 -9.24 -4.62 -19.24
C ILE A 174 -8.45 -5.01 -17.98
N GLY A 175 -9.14 -5.42 -16.91
CA GLY A 175 -8.53 -5.84 -15.66
C GLY A 175 -7.63 -7.07 -15.85
N GLU A 176 -6.56 -7.15 -15.08
CA GLU A 176 -5.65 -8.30 -15.12
C GLU A 176 -6.13 -9.44 -14.21
N ASP A 177 -6.85 -9.09 -13.14
CA ASP A 177 -7.39 -10.03 -12.17
C ASP A 177 -8.75 -10.58 -12.63
N ILE A 178 -8.94 -11.87 -12.40
CA ILE A 178 -10.22 -12.54 -12.70
C ILE A 178 -11.03 -12.60 -11.41
N LEU A 179 -12.13 -11.87 -11.41
CA LEU A 179 -13.09 -11.84 -10.32
C LEU A 179 -14.12 -12.96 -10.46
N VAL A 180 -14.27 -13.77 -9.42
CA VAL A 180 -15.41 -14.69 -9.29
C VAL A 180 -16.48 -13.99 -8.48
N LEU A 181 -17.54 -13.54 -9.16
CA LEU A 181 -18.67 -12.82 -8.57
C LEU A 181 -19.85 -13.77 -8.42
N GLY A 182 -20.37 -13.93 -7.20
CA GLY A 182 -21.64 -14.62 -6.96
C GLY A 182 -22.80 -13.71 -7.35
N GLU A 183 -23.67 -14.18 -8.25
CA GLU A 183 -24.79 -13.37 -8.78
C GLU A 183 -25.74 -12.88 -7.67
N ASP A 184 -25.90 -13.62 -6.57
CA ASP A 184 -26.93 -13.35 -5.53
C ASP A 184 -26.41 -13.31 -4.08
N THR A 185 -25.12 -13.53 -3.82
CA THR A 185 -24.61 -13.72 -2.44
C THR A 185 -23.72 -12.59 -1.94
N GLY A 186 -23.39 -11.60 -2.79
CA GLY A 186 -22.38 -10.58 -2.48
C GLY A 186 -20.96 -11.15 -2.38
N PHE A 187 -20.78 -12.44 -2.71
CA PHE A 187 -19.48 -13.09 -2.73
C PHE A 187 -18.64 -12.56 -3.89
N ALA A 188 -17.43 -12.14 -3.60
CA ALA A 188 -16.44 -11.79 -4.60
C ALA A 188 -15.07 -12.28 -4.11
N SER A 189 -14.37 -13.05 -4.96
CA SER A 189 -13.04 -13.59 -4.66
C SER A 189 -12.12 -13.38 -5.85
N ASN A 190 -10.85 -13.13 -5.57
CA ASN A 190 -9.80 -13.24 -6.58
C ASN A 190 -9.60 -14.73 -6.90
N LEU A 191 -9.50 -15.08 -8.20
CA LEU A 191 -9.26 -16.45 -8.65
C LEU A 191 -7.94 -17.04 -8.11
N GLU A 192 -6.95 -16.21 -7.78
CA GLU A 192 -5.69 -16.66 -7.17
C GLU A 192 -5.86 -17.26 -5.76
N VAL A 193 -7.03 -17.04 -5.11
CA VAL A 193 -7.34 -17.45 -3.73
C VAL A 193 -8.33 -18.61 -3.66
N LEU A 194 -8.83 -19.08 -4.82
CA LEU A 194 -9.70 -20.27 -4.93
C LEU A 194 -8.89 -21.57 -4.91
#